data_AF-A0A937Z7P1-F1
#
_entry.id   AF-A0A937Z7P1-F1
#
_cell.length_a   1.000
_cell.length_b   1.000
_cell.length_c   1.000
_cell.angle_alpha   90.00
_cell.angle_beta   90.00
_cell.angle_gamma   90.00
#
_symmetry.space_group_name_H-M   'P 1'
#
loop_
_entity.id
_entity.type
_entity.pdbx_description
1 polymer ?
#
loop_
_entity_poly.entity_id
_entity_poly.type
_entity_poly.pdbx_seq_one_letter_code
_entity_poly.pdbx_strand_id
1 'polypeptide(L)'
;MAGITLRPGRGHGRSVAKGAMKPRGGARDGRARPMRTCHRRRPLFSVLWVAGVLLPAARTSALTVMLTRPPSDDAGHYMAPTTLGTETVHGIAWPDEGIGSVRVNGVLAQLLRQHLQPSSRVLAPPEATVVEFSLDVPLSPDMVLTVEVEGVGGRSTTAVWEPNSRAVADGVQALAAASPDDPRALVRLADVVHAAGDRERAVGLLRRAIDLDPTGPGAWTLLGSALRAGLDHPGAVEAYQQAIRVDDAYVWPHFAVAAVYQHLARLDEAVAEYRRCLELYPDVPRAHTYLGNLLMRQDRFEAAAAECRLGAECDPNWGWAHFSLGLALRRTEDWEGAAQAFAAGIAVEPTFAYGHVGLGEALTNLGRVDEALAGFRQGLALDDGSAKSHTLYGVALGMKGLHEEAVREHERAIALSPDYVEARLNLGSEFLMQLRSDEAKEQALNVIALEPENARAHHLLGDALWDEEQFVEAAQEYALAAQYDPEDALSWYKLGKMRAALKQFSKAAEAFREALRAQPDFAVAHLDLASSLLETGSHAEAWQHVAACREAQLDLDEDFLRRLRAEMPEPGP
;
A
#
# COMPACT_ATOMS: atom_id res chain seq x y z
N MET A 1 13.07 -17.46 -49.52
CA MET A 1 14.08 -18.51 -49.83
C MET A 1 14.41 -19.27 -48.55
N ALA A 2 14.67 -20.59 -48.62
CA ALA A 2 15.14 -21.51 -47.56
C ALA A 2 14.86 -21.13 -46.07
N GLY A 3 14.07 -21.85 -45.27
CA GLY A 3 13.49 -23.18 -45.43
C GLY A 3 14.40 -24.29 -44.91
N ILE A 4 14.03 -24.93 -43.78
CA ILE A 4 14.16 -26.36 -43.45
C ILE A 4 13.36 -26.63 -42.17
N THR A 5 12.40 -27.55 -42.26
CA THR A 5 11.86 -28.35 -41.15
C THR A 5 12.09 -29.81 -41.51
N LEU A 6 12.42 -30.69 -40.55
CA LEU A 6 12.12 -32.13 -40.65
C LEU A 6 12.21 -32.87 -39.30
N ARG A 7 11.43 -33.95 -39.26
CA ARG A 7 10.84 -34.71 -38.14
C ARG A 7 11.78 -35.72 -37.39
N PRO A 8 11.30 -36.38 -36.31
CA PRO A 8 12.13 -37.15 -35.36
C PRO A 8 12.35 -38.64 -35.73
N GLY A 9 13.37 -39.24 -35.11
CA GLY A 9 13.70 -40.67 -35.16
C GLY A 9 13.24 -41.47 -33.93
N ARG A 10 12.89 -42.74 -34.12
CA ARG A 10 12.37 -43.68 -33.10
C ARG A 10 13.48 -44.59 -32.54
N GLY A 11 13.30 -45.10 -31.32
CA GLY A 11 13.14 -46.56 -31.19
C GLY A 11 13.79 -47.33 -30.02
N HIS A 12 12.93 -48.07 -29.30
CA HIS A 12 13.13 -49.41 -28.68
C HIS A 12 14.11 -49.57 -27.48
N GLY A 13 13.76 -50.32 -26.42
CA GLY A 13 12.49 -51.00 -26.08
C GLY A 13 12.57 -52.00 -24.90
N ARG A 14 11.43 -52.66 -24.60
CA ARG A 14 11.17 -53.73 -23.58
C ARG A 14 11.07 -53.21 -22.12
N SER A 15 10.01 -53.37 -21.32
CA SER A 15 9.07 -54.49 -21.03
C SER A 15 9.78 -55.73 -20.42
N VAL A 16 9.26 -56.54 -19.48
CA VAL A 16 7.91 -56.89 -18.98
C VAL A 16 8.04 -56.99 -17.42
N ALA A 17 7.06 -56.84 -16.50
CA ALA A 17 5.69 -57.38 -16.42
C ALA A 17 4.75 -56.59 -15.45
N LYS A 18 3.62 -57.20 -15.07
CA LYS A 18 2.76 -56.93 -13.89
C LYS A 18 2.65 -58.23 -13.07
N GLY A 19 2.29 -58.15 -11.79
CA GLY A 19 1.91 -59.34 -11.01
C GLY A 19 1.30 -59.02 -9.66
N ALA A 20 -0.03 -59.07 -9.55
CA ALA A 20 -0.76 -58.92 -8.28
C ALA A 20 -1.54 -60.20 -7.98
N MET A 21 -1.44 -60.75 -6.77
CA MET A 21 -2.48 -61.64 -6.21
C MET A 21 -2.44 -61.72 -4.67
N LYS A 22 -3.54 -62.25 -4.12
CA LYS A 22 -4.02 -62.11 -2.73
C LYS A 22 -3.55 -63.25 -1.78
N PRO A 23 -3.83 -63.19 -0.46
CA PRO A 23 -3.06 -63.90 0.57
C PRO A 23 -3.57 -65.30 0.91
N ARG A 24 -2.78 -66.05 1.71
CA ARG A 24 -3.22 -67.17 2.53
C ARG A 24 -2.57 -67.11 3.92
N GLY A 25 -3.35 -67.38 4.95
CA GLY A 25 -2.86 -67.52 6.33
C GLY A 25 -2.41 -68.94 6.65
N GLY A 26 -1.71 -69.08 7.78
CA GLY A 26 -1.31 -70.36 8.35
C GLY A 26 -0.76 -70.16 9.75
N ALA A 27 -1.53 -70.50 10.78
CA ALA A 27 -1.10 -70.42 12.17
C ALA A 27 -0.36 -71.70 12.60
N ARG A 28 0.62 -71.57 13.50
CA ARG A 28 0.97 -72.59 14.51
C ARG A 28 1.85 -72.02 15.63
N ASP A 29 1.64 -72.55 16.84
CA ASP A 29 2.15 -72.04 18.11
C ASP A 29 3.66 -72.18 18.35
N GLY A 30 4.21 -71.30 19.20
CA GLY A 30 5.64 -71.25 19.52
C GLY A 30 6.04 -70.50 20.80
N ARG A 31 5.27 -70.61 21.89
CA ARG A 31 5.63 -70.26 23.29
C ARG A 31 6.65 -69.12 23.51
N ALA A 32 6.16 -67.88 23.67
CA ALA A 32 6.99 -66.79 24.17
C ALA A 32 7.36 -66.97 25.66
N ARG A 33 8.65 -66.80 26.00
CA ARG A 33 9.11 -66.44 27.36
C ARG A 33 9.24 -64.91 27.42
N PRO A 34 8.91 -64.24 28.53
CA PRO A 34 8.93 -62.78 28.59
C PRO A 34 10.36 -62.24 28.61
N MET A 35 10.69 -61.34 27.67
CA MET A 35 11.80 -60.42 27.86
C MET A 35 11.43 -59.41 28.96
N ARG A 36 12.38 -59.15 29.87
CA ARG A 36 12.19 -58.16 30.94
C ARG A 36 11.95 -56.78 30.32
N THR A 37 10.83 -56.16 30.65
CA THR A 37 10.54 -54.77 30.32
C THR A 37 11.54 -53.86 31.03
N CYS A 38 12.47 -53.30 30.27
CA CYS A 38 13.31 -52.21 30.76
C CYS A 38 12.42 -50.97 30.89
N HIS A 39 11.96 -50.66 32.10
CA HIS A 39 11.21 -49.43 32.36
C HIS A 39 12.07 -48.21 32.00
N ARG A 40 11.76 -47.55 30.88
CA ARG A 40 12.17 -46.16 30.64
C ARG A 40 11.54 -45.32 31.75
N ARG A 41 12.30 -45.04 32.82
CA ARG A 41 11.89 -44.11 33.87
C ARG A 41 11.64 -42.74 33.22
N ARG A 42 10.49 -42.13 33.51
CA ARG A 42 10.11 -40.80 32.99
C ARG A 42 11.14 -39.74 33.42
N PRO A 43 11.27 -38.61 32.70
CA PRO A 43 12.06 -37.48 33.18
C PRO A 43 11.45 -36.93 34.49
N LEU A 44 12.26 -36.26 35.32
CA LEU A 44 11.82 -35.66 36.59
C LEU A 44 10.89 -34.45 36.40
N PHE A 45 10.95 -33.83 35.23
CA PHE A 45 10.10 -32.72 34.80
C PHE A 45 9.71 -32.92 33.34
N SER A 46 8.51 -32.48 32.97
CA SER A 46 8.08 -32.32 31.59
C SER A 46 7.95 -30.82 31.31
N VAL A 47 8.53 -30.33 30.21
CA VAL A 47 8.19 -28.99 29.72
C VAL A 47 6.78 -29.09 29.14
N LEU A 48 5.81 -28.42 29.77
CA LEU A 48 4.44 -28.45 29.29
C LEU A 48 4.27 -27.47 28.13
N TRP A 49 4.90 -26.30 28.24
CA TRP A 49 4.83 -25.21 27.27
C TRP A 49 5.91 -24.13 27.47
N VAL A 50 6.16 -23.34 26.43
CA VAL A 50 7.09 -22.19 26.34
C VAL A 50 6.33 -21.01 25.73
N ALA A 51 6.32 -19.86 26.37
CA ALA A 51 5.49 -18.71 26.01
C ALA A 51 6.31 -17.46 25.65
N GLY A 52 6.45 -17.13 24.37
CA GLY A 52 6.88 -15.78 24.00
C GLY A 52 5.72 -14.79 24.11
N VAL A 53 5.90 -13.71 24.88
CA VAL A 53 5.07 -12.49 24.78
C VAL A 53 6.01 -11.32 24.54
N LEU A 54 5.76 -10.58 23.45
CA LEU A 54 6.18 -9.19 23.32
C LEU A 54 5.53 -8.42 24.48
N LEU A 55 6.26 -8.20 25.57
CA LEU A 55 5.81 -7.23 26.58
C LEU A 55 6.03 -5.86 25.96
N PRO A 56 4.97 -5.11 25.63
CA PRO A 56 5.12 -4.02 24.69
C PRO A 56 5.58 -2.72 25.40
N ALA A 57 5.93 -2.82 26.69
CA ALA A 57 6.20 -1.72 27.62
C ALA A 57 7.70 -1.44 27.91
N ALA A 58 8.61 -2.12 27.21
CA ALA A 58 10.04 -1.82 27.20
C ALA A 58 10.69 -2.44 25.97
N ARG A 59 12.01 -2.30 25.80
CA ARG A 59 12.78 -3.14 24.86
C ARG A 59 12.73 -4.63 25.23
N THR A 60 12.11 -4.99 26.36
CA THR A 60 12.00 -6.37 26.82
C THR A 60 10.79 -7.15 26.30
N SER A 61 11.01 -8.34 25.74
CA SER A 61 10.01 -9.42 25.69
C SER A 61 10.04 -10.25 26.98
N ALA A 62 8.94 -10.92 27.33
CA ALA A 62 8.95 -11.97 28.37
C ALA A 62 8.75 -13.35 27.75
N LEU A 63 9.65 -14.28 28.11
CA LEU A 63 9.54 -15.69 27.76
C LEU A 63 9.15 -16.48 29.02
N THR A 64 7.90 -16.92 29.12
CA THR A 64 7.40 -17.68 30.29
C THR A 64 7.41 -19.18 29.98
N VAL A 65 8.22 -19.96 30.67
CA VAL A 65 8.35 -21.42 30.49
C VAL A 65 7.68 -22.14 31.65
N MET A 66 6.72 -23.03 31.38
CA MET A 66 6.02 -23.78 32.42
C MET A 66 6.50 -25.23 32.47
N LEU A 67 7.07 -25.61 33.62
CA LEU A 67 7.59 -26.95 33.91
C LEU A 67 6.61 -27.67 34.83
N THR A 68 6.26 -28.91 34.53
CA THR A 68 5.41 -29.74 35.38
C THR A 68 6.18 -30.95 35.89
N ARG A 69 5.96 -31.34 37.14
CA ARG A 69 6.38 -32.68 37.59
C ARG A 69 5.38 -33.70 37.06
N PRO A 70 5.82 -34.80 36.42
CA PRO A 70 4.93 -35.93 36.22
C PRO A 70 4.57 -36.52 37.60
N PRO A 71 3.33 -36.99 37.81
CA PRO A 71 2.94 -37.58 39.09
C PRO A 71 3.73 -38.88 39.32
N SER A 72 4.45 -38.95 40.44
CA SER A 72 5.08 -40.17 40.93
C SER A 72 5.26 -40.14 42.44
N ASP A 73 4.67 -41.14 43.11
CA ASP A 73 5.04 -41.54 44.46
C ASP A 73 6.49 -42.06 44.45
N ASP A 74 7.44 -41.26 44.95
CA ASP A 74 8.66 -41.70 45.65
C ASP A 74 9.56 -40.49 45.98
N ALA A 75 9.79 -40.26 47.27
CA ALA A 75 10.80 -39.32 47.75
C ALA A 75 12.14 -40.06 47.97
N GLY A 76 13.25 -39.63 47.34
CA GLY A 76 14.51 -40.37 47.42
C GLY A 76 15.77 -39.63 46.98
N HIS A 77 16.49 -39.08 47.97
CA HIS A 77 17.93 -38.79 48.07
C HIS A 77 18.72 -38.09 46.93
N TYR A 78 19.36 -36.98 47.31
CA TYR A 78 20.34 -36.21 46.54
C TYR A 78 21.73 -36.86 46.47
N MET A 79 22.40 -36.71 45.32
CA MET A 79 23.86 -36.84 45.13
C MET A 79 24.35 -35.77 44.13
N ALA A 80 25.57 -35.28 44.31
CA ALA A 80 26.11 -34.12 43.59
C ALA A 80 26.38 -34.36 42.09
N PRO A 81 26.31 -33.32 41.23
CA PRO A 81 26.49 -33.46 39.78
C PRO A 81 27.96 -33.64 39.37
N THR A 82 28.18 -34.51 38.38
CA THR A 82 29.47 -34.69 37.70
C THR A 82 29.47 -33.93 36.39
N THR A 83 30.56 -33.23 36.06
CA THR A 83 30.72 -32.46 34.82
C THR A 83 31.00 -33.34 33.60
N LEU A 84 30.32 -33.05 32.48
CA LEU A 84 30.66 -33.49 31.12
C LEU A 84 30.29 -32.34 30.17
N GLY A 85 31.24 -31.92 29.33
CA GLY A 85 31.18 -30.61 28.67
C GLY A 85 30.80 -30.65 27.19
N THR A 86 29.90 -29.74 26.81
CA THR A 86 29.94 -28.87 25.62
C THR A 86 29.17 -27.57 25.94
N GLU A 87 29.32 -26.52 25.13
CA GLU A 87 29.05 -25.12 25.54
C GLU A 87 27.73 -24.88 26.29
N THR A 88 27.85 -24.36 27.52
CA THR A 88 26.73 -24.09 28.43
C THR A 88 26.54 -22.58 28.56
N VAL A 89 25.43 -22.04 28.06
CA VAL A 89 25.02 -20.65 28.36
C VAL A 89 24.31 -20.63 29.71
N HIS A 90 25.11 -20.63 30.78
CA HIS A 90 24.74 -20.59 32.21
C HIS A 90 23.66 -21.56 32.71
N GLY A 91 24.10 -22.56 33.48
CA GLY A 91 23.18 -23.30 34.36
C GLY A 91 22.85 -22.48 35.62
N ILE A 92 21.57 -22.12 35.79
CA ILE A 92 21.03 -21.75 37.10
C ILE A 92 20.87 -23.06 37.88
N ALA A 93 21.78 -23.33 38.82
CA ALA A 93 21.70 -24.48 39.70
C ALA A 93 20.81 -24.14 40.90
N TRP A 94 19.63 -24.76 40.98
CA TRP A 94 18.72 -24.61 42.12
C TRP A 94 19.03 -25.67 43.19
N PRO A 95 19.46 -25.28 44.41
CA PRO A 95 19.87 -26.25 45.45
C PRO A 95 18.74 -27.17 45.92
N ASP A 96 17.49 -26.68 45.92
CA ASP A 96 16.38 -27.31 46.65
C ASP A 96 15.26 -27.92 45.78
N GLU A 97 15.24 -27.68 44.45
CA GLU A 97 14.10 -28.08 43.58
C GLU A 97 14.38 -29.22 42.58
N GLY A 98 15.63 -29.62 42.35
CA GLY A 98 16.00 -30.74 41.48
C GLY A 98 16.04 -30.44 39.97
N ILE A 99 15.99 -29.15 39.59
CA ILE A 99 16.24 -28.68 38.22
C ILE A 99 17.75 -28.42 38.06
N GLY A 100 18.37 -28.96 37.01
CA GLY A 100 19.83 -28.91 36.81
C GLY A 100 20.29 -27.71 35.99
N SER A 101 19.64 -27.46 34.84
CA SER A 101 19.81 -26.24 34.04
C SER A 101 18.66 -26.04 33.05
N VAL A 102 18.51 -24.83 32.52
CA VAL A 102 17.68 -24.53 31.35
C VAL A 102 18.60 -23.96 30.27
N ARG A 103 18.56 -24.53 29.06
CA ARG A 103 19.33 -24.12 27.89
C ARG A 103 18.36 -23.62 26.80
N VAL A 104 18.69 -22.52 26.14
CA VAL A 104 17.93 -21.99 25.00
C VAL A 104 18.85 -21.99 23.79
N ASN A 105 18.42 -22.63 22.70
CA ASN A 105 19.26 -22.84 21.51
C ASN A 105 18.76 -21.98 20.33
N GLY A 106 19.68 -21.56 19.46
CA GLY A 106 19.40 -20.75 18.26
C GLY A 106 20.04 -19.37 18.29
N VAL A 107 19.67 -18.49 17.33
CA VAL A 107 20.21 -17.11 17.20
C VAL A 107 20.04 -16.31 18.50
N LEU A 108 18.96 -16.55 19.25
CA LEU A 108 18.71 -15.91 20.53
C LEU A 108 19.75 -16.28 21.60
N ALA A 109 20.44 -17.42 21.53
CA ALA A 109 21.46 -17.84 22.51
C ALA A 109 22.71 -16.93 22.57
N GLN A 110 22.87 -16.07 21.56
CA GLN A 110 23.92 -15.06 21.48
C GLN A 110 23.44 -13.69 22.00
N LEU A 111 22.17 -13.35 21.80
CA LEU A 111 21.50 -12.17 22.33
C LEU A 111 21.20 -12.28 23.83
N LEU A 112 20.72 -13.45 24.27
CA LEU A 112 20.51 -13.82 25.68
C LEU A 112 21.77 -13.61 26.54
N ARG A 113 22.97 -13.78 25.97
CA ARG A 113 24.24 -13.56 26.69
C ARG A 113 24.52 -12.11 27.05
N GLN A 114 23.87 -11.15 26.39
CA GLN A 114 24.16 -9.71 26.52
C GLN A 114 23.05 -8.92 27.23
N HIS A 115 21.84 -9.50 27.33
CA HIS A 115 20.59 -8.77 27.57
C HIS A 115 19.60 -9.49 28.52
N LEU A 116 20.10 -10.28 29.48
CA LEU A 116 19.26 -11.03 30.43
C LEU A 116 19.17 -10.32 31.79
N GLN A 117 17.95 -10.09 32.28
CA GLN A 117 17.72 -9.60 33.65
C GLN A 117 17.58 -10.79 34.63
N PRO A 118 18.12 -10.75 35.87
CA PRO A 118 18.13 -11.91 36.77
C PRO A 118 16.78 -12.27 37.43
N SER A 119 15.69 -11.61 37.05
CA SER A 119 14.41 -11.62 37.77
C SER A 119 13.52 -12.82 37.45
N SER A 120 14.02 -14.05 37.63
CA SER A 120 13.18 -15.25 37.58
C SER A 120 12.28 -15.32 38.82
N ARG A 121 10.95 -15.41 38.63
CA ARG A 121 9.96 -15.61 39.71
C ARG A 121 9.23 -16.94 39.53
N VAL A 122 9.09 -17.69 40.62
CA VAL A 122 8.26 -18.90 40.67
C VAL A 122 6.84 -18.50 41.04
N LEU A 123 5.90 -18.78 40.13
CA LEU A 123 4.46 -18.71 40.40
C LEU A 123 3.95 -20.15 40.55
N ALA A 124 3.59 -20.54 41.77
CA ALA A 124 3.28 -21.93 42.13
C ALA A 124 1.76 -22.18 42.22
N PRO A 125 1.32 -23.36 41.75
CA PRO A 125 0.64 -24.33 42.61
C PRO A 125 1.42 -25.68 42.63
N PRO A 126 1.13 -26.62 43.56
CA PRO A 126 2.12 -27.60 44.06
C PRO A 126 2.61 -28.70 43.10
N GLU A 127 2.26 -28.67 41.81
CA GLU A 127 2.67 -29.65 40.80
C GLU A 127 3.39 -29.02 39.58
N ALA A 128 3.53 -27.69 39.54
CA ALA A 128 4.14 -26.96 38.42
C ALA A 128 5.02 -25.78 38.86
N THR A 129 6.20 -25.66 38.25
CA THR A 129 7.12 -24.54 38.39
C THR A 129 7.03 -23.67 37.12
N VAL A 130 6.43 -22.49 37.24
CA VAL A 130 6.50 -21.47 36.18
C VAL A 130 7.81 -20.69 36.31
N VAL A 131 8.57 -20.58 35.21
CA VAL A 131 9.84 -19.85 35.12
C VAL A 131 9.68 -18.74 34.08
N GLU A 132 9.61 -17.47 34.52
CA GLU A 132 9.59 -16.33 33.62
C GLU A 132 11.01 -15.77 33.39
N PHE A 133 11.36 -15.57 32.12
CA PHE A 133 12.58 -14.89 31.66
C PHE A 133 12.22 -13.53 31.07
N SER A 134 12.97 -12.49 31.41
CA SER A 134 12.89 -11.18 30.74
C SER A 134 14.06 -11.05 29.75
N LEU A 135 13.74 -10.79 28.49
CA LEU A 135 14.65 -10.71 27.34
C LEU A 135 14.68 -9.27 26.85
N ASP A 136 15.81 -8.56 26.77
CA ASP A 136 15.86 -7.17 26.24
C ASP A 136 15.83 -7.08 24.68
N VAL A 137 15.04 -7.94 24.02
CA VAL A 137 14.90 -8.02 22.55
C VAL A 137 13.44 -8.33 22.15
N PRO A 138 12.87 -7.72 21.08
CA PRO A 138 11.56 -8.08 20.55
C PRO A 138 11.54 -9.46 19.88
N LEU A 139 10.53 -10.28 20.17
CA LEU A 139 10.28 -11.56 19.49
C LEU A 139 9.38 -11.35 18.25
N SER A 140 9.78 -11.83 17.08
CA SER A 140 8.94 -11.71 15.86
C SER A 140 7.90 -12.84 15.74
N PRO A 141 6.80 -12.63 14.99
CA PRO A 141 5.78 -13.67 14.75
C PRO A 141 6.30 -14.92 14.01
N ASP A 142 7.41 -14.79 13.28
CA ASP A 142 8.02 -15.90 12.53
C ASP A 142 9.13 -16.61 13.32
N MET A 143 9.40 -16.17 14.55
CA MET A 143 10.49 -16.69 15.38
C MET A 143 10.09 -17.99 16.07
N VAL A 144 10.79 -19.07 15.74
CA VAL A 144 10.65 -20.36 16.43
C VAL A 144 11.71 -20.46 17.54
N LEU A 145 11.29 -20.58 18.80
CA LEU A 145 12.21 -20.72 19.94
C LEU A 145 12.29 -22.17 20.42
N THR A 146 13.50 -22.67 20.67
CA THR A 146 13.71 -24.01 21.24
C THR A 146 14.29 -23.91 22.65
N VAL A 147 13.55 -24.38 23.64
CA VAL A 147 13.97 -24.45 25.05
C VAL A 147 14.22 -25.90 25.43
N GLU A 148 15.41 -26.18 25.93
CA GLU A 148 15.84 -27.48 26.42
C GLU A 148 16.04 -27.41 27.95
N VAL A 149 15.29 -28.20 28.71
CA VAL A 149 15.33 -28.20 30.18
C VAL A 149 15.97 -29.48 30.66
N GLU A 150 17.06 -29.37 31.42
CA GLU A 150 17.85 -30.51 31.90
C GLU A 150 17.66 -30.71 33.40
N GLY A 151 17.08 -31.86 33.78
CA GLY A 151 16.92 -32.26 35.17
C GLY A 151 18.21 -32.78 35.78
N VAL A 152 18.34 -32.68 37.12
CA VAL A 152 19.48 -33.25 37.86
C VAL A 152 19.58 -34.75 37.55
N GLY A 153 20.69 -35.17 36.95
CA GLY A 153 20.90 -36.53 36.44
C GLY A 153 21.01 -36.68 34.91
N GLY A 154 21.18 -35.58 34.16
CA GLY A 154 21.58 -35.61 32.74
C GLY A 154 20.45 -36.01 31.78
N ARG A 155 19.21 -35.61 32.08
CA ARG A 155 18.04 -35.87 31.22
C ARG A 155 17.44 -34.55 30.78
N SER A 156 17.42 -34.30 29.46
CA SER A 156 16.77 -33.12 28.90
C SER A 156 15.38 -33.40 28.32
N THR A 157 14.54 -32.38 28.33
CA THR A 157 13.26 -32.29 27.61
C THR A 157 13.27 -31.02 26.77
N THR A 158 12.94 -31.15 25.48
CA THR A 158 12.95 -30.02 24.53
C THR A 158 11.52 -29.63 24.19
N ALA A 159 11.23 -28.33 24.22
CA ALA A 159 9.99 -27.73 23.76
C ALA A 159 10.26 -26.67 22.69
N VAL A 160 9.35 -26.58 21.72
CA VAL A 160 9.40 -25.60 20.63
C VAL A 160 8.22 -24.64 20.83
N TRP A 161 8.51 -23.34 20.83
CA TRP A 161 7.49 -22.30 20.76
C TRP A 161 7.25 -21.93 19.31
N GLU A 162 5.99 -22.10 18.91
CA GLU A 162 5.40 -21.53 17.70
C GLU A 162 4.26 -20.61 18.17
N PRO A 163 4.28 -19.31 17.83
CA PRO A 163 3.15 -18.42 18.11
C PRO A 163 1.87 -18.95 17.46
N ASN A 164 0.73 -18.74 18.12
CA ASN A 164 -0.60 -19.25 17.74
C ASN A 164 -0.75 -20.78 17.65
N SER A 165 0.22 -21.57 18.11
CA SER A 165 0.06 -23.03 18.23
C SER A 165 -1.01 -23.40 19.25
N ARG A 166 -1.68 -24.55 19.06
CA ARG A 166 -2.66 -25.06 20.02
C ARG A 166 -2.09 -25.26 21.43
N ALA A 167 -0.81 -25.62 21.53
CA ALA A 167 -0.10 -25.72 22.80
C ALA A 167 0.03 -24.38 23.55
N VAL A 168 0.17 -23.26 22.81
CA VAL A 168 0.08 -21.91 23.39
C VAL A 168 -1.31 -21.65 23.96
N ALA A 169 -2.36 -21.96 23.21
CA ALA A 169 -3.73 -21.73 23.68
C ALA A 169 -4.09 -22.57 24.92
N ASP A 170 -3.75 -23.86 24.91
CA ASP A 170 -4.00 -24.77 26.03
C ASP A 170 -3.18 -24.37 27.27
N GLY A 171 -1.92 -23.92 27.09
CA GLY A 171 -1.04 -23.46 28.17
C GLY A 171 -1.49 -22.15 28.82
N VAL A 172 -1.91 -21.16 28.02
CA VAL A 172 -2.46 -19.89 28.52
C VAL A 172 -3.78 -20.11 29.26
N GLN A 173 -4.64 -21.02 28.78
CA GLN A 173 -5.87 -21.41 29.49
C GLN A 173 -5.57 -22.06 30.85
N ALA A 174 -4.58 -22.94 30.93
CA ALA A 174 -4.17 -23.55 32.19
C ALA A 174 -3.62 -22.52 33.19
N LEU A 175 -2.81 -21.55 32.73
CA LEU A 175 -2.28 -20.46 33.57
C LEU A 175 -3.42 -19.58 34.12
N ALA A 176 -4.35 -19.15 33.26
CA ALA A 176 -5.50 -18.35 33.67
C ALA A 176 -6.47 -19.12 34.58
N ALA A 177 -6.55 -20.45 34.47
CA ALA A 177 -7.31 -21.28 35.40
C ALA A 177 -6.61 -21.44 36.76
N ALA A 178 -5.28 -21.48 36.79
CA ALA A 178 -4.47 -21.56 38.01
C ALA A 178 -4.33 -20.22 38.75
N SER A 179 -4.51 -19.09 38.05
CA SER A 179 -4.45 -17.73 38.61
C SER A 179 -5.58 -16.87 38.01
N PRO A 180 -6.85 -17.13 38.38
CA PRO A 180 -8.01 -16.52 37.74
C PRO A 180 -8.16 -15.03 38.01
N ASP A 181 -7.48 -14.49 39.01
CA ASP A 181 -7.47 -13.06 39.39
C ASP A 181 -6.11 -12.40 39.14
N ASP A 182 -5.20 -13.00 38.34
CA ASP A 182 -4.02 -12.31 37.82
C ASP A 182 -4.39 -11.52 36.54
N PRO A 183 -4.31 -10.18 36.54
CA PRO A 183 -4.57 -9.36 35.36
C PRO A 183 -3.71 -9.78 34.16
N ARG A 184 -2.46 -10.20 34.38
CA ARG A 184 -1.53 -10.56 33.30
C ARG A 184 -1.93 -11.86 32.63
N ALA A 185 -2.30 -12.88 33.40
CA ALA A 185 -2.86 -14.13 32.87
C ALA A 185 -4.17 -13.89 32.10
N LEU A 186 -5.05 -13.01 32.60
CA LEU A 186 -6.30 -12.65 31.92
C LEU A 186 -6.07 -11.91 30.59
N VAL A 187 -5.14 -10.94 30.54
CA VAL A 187 -4.75 -10.25 29.29
C VAL A 187 -4.18 -11.23 28.27
N ARG A 188 -3.26 -12.13 28.68
CA ARG A 188 -2.68 -13.14 27.78
C ARG A 188 -3.74 -14.11 27.27
N LEU A 189 -4.70 -14.52 28.09
CA LEU A 189 -5.82 -15.35 27.64
C LEU A 189 -6.72 -14.60 26.66
N ALA A 190 -7.00 -13.33 26.93
CA ALA A 190 -7.81 -12.51 26.03
C ALA A 190 -7.16 -12.33 24.65
N ASP A 191 -5.83 -12.23 24.58
CA ASP A 191 -5.09 -12.10 23.32
C ASP A 191 -5.25 -13.34 22.43
N VAL A 192 -5.00 -14.52 23.01
CA VAL A 192 -5.21 -15.81 22.33
C VAL A 192 -6.68 -15.99 21.91
N VAL A 193 -7.62 -15.64 22.78
CA VAL A 193 -9.06 -15.76 22.53
C VAL A 193 -9.52 -14.77 21.45
N HIS A 194 -8.93 -13.56 21.41
CA HIS A 194 -9.16 -12.56 20.38
C HIS A 194 -8.62 -13.01 19.02
N ALA A 195 -7.38 -13.54 18.98
CA ALA A 195 -6.78 -14.11 17.78
C ALA A 195 -7.55 -15.33 17.25
N ALA A 196 -8.22 -16.09 18.13
CA ALA A 196 -9.12 -17.17 17.77
C ALA A 196 -10.52 -16.70 17.30
N GLY A 197 -10.78 -15.38 17.29
CA GLY A 197 -12.04 -14.78 16.82
C GLY A 197 -13.17 -14.68 17.86
N ASP A 198 -12.98 -15.18 19.09
CA ASP A 198 -13.97 -15.13 20.17
C ASP A 198 -13.94 -13.76 20.88
N ARG A 199 -14.42 -12.74 20.14
CA ARG A 199 -14.40 -11.33 20.56
C ARG A 199 -15.11 -11.09 21.89
N GLU A 200 -16.28 -11.68 22.10
CA GLU A 200 -17.09 -11.44 23.31
C GLU A 200 -16.36 -11.89 24.57
N ARG A 201 -15.78 -13.11 24.53
CA ARG A 201 -14.99 -13.63 25.63
C ARG A 201 -13.71 -12.83 25.85
N ALA A 202 -13.03 -12.40 24.78
CA ALA A 202 -11.85 -11.53 24.89
C ALA A 202 -12.20 -10.20 25.59
N VAL A 203 -13.26 -9.50 25.18
CA VAL A 203 -13.73 -8.26 25.82
C VAL A 203 -14.09 -8.48 27.28
N GLY A 204 -14.77 -9.59 27.62
CA GLY A 204 -15.10 -9.94 29.00
C GLY A 204 -13.86 -10.17 29.89
N LEU A 205 -12.86 -10.89 29.38
CA LEU A 205 -11.59 -11.12 30.07
C LEU A 205 -10.80 -9.82 30.27
N LEU A 206 -10.79 -8.93 29.26
CA LEU A 206 -10.06 -7.66 29.31
C LEU A 206 -10.68 -6.67 30.30
N ARG A 207 -12.02 -6.57 30.32
CA ARG A 207 -12.72 -5.76 31.33
C ARG A 207 -12.39 -6.25 32.74
N ARG A 208 -12.45 -7.56 33.01
CA ARG A 208 -12.05 -8.12 34.30
C ARG A 208 -10.58 -7.86 34.64
N ALA A 209 -9.67 -7.93 33.66
CA ALA A 209 -8.27 -7.61 33.89
C ALA A 209 -8.07 -6.13 34.27
N ILE A 210 -8.80 -5.22 33.61
CA ILE A 210 -8.81 -3.78 33.89
C ILE A 210 -9.44 -3.47 35.26
N ASP A 211 -10.49 -4.19 35.66
CA ASP A 211 -11.12 -4.03 36.98
C ASP A 211 -10.16 -4.44 38.12
N LEU A 212 -9.25 -5.39 37.86
CA LEU A 212 -8.23 -5.87 38.80
C LEU A 212 -6.95 -5.02 38.78
N ASP A 213 -6.52 -4.53 37.61
CA ASP A 213 -5.41 -3.60 37.42
C ASP A 213 -5.72 -2.59 36.29
N PRO A 214 -6.23 -1.39 36.62
CA PRO A 214 -6.53 -0.36 35.63
C PRO A 214 -5.27 0.34 35.10
N THR A 215 -4.09 0.05 35.67
CA THR A 215 -2.81 0.70 35.34
C THR A 215 -1.99 -0.04 34.28
N GLY A 216 -2.50 -1.15 33.74
CA GLY A 216 -1.87 -1.86 32.62
C GLY A 216 -2.32 -1.31 31.26
N PRO A 217 -1.51 -0.52 30.52
CA PRO A 217 -1.94 0.08 29.26
C PRO A 217 -2.11 -0.96 28.13
N GLY A 218 -1.46 -2.12 28.25
CA GLY A 218 -1.66 -3.25 27.35
C GLY A 218 -3.08 -3.84 27.39
N ALA A 219 -3.73 -3.88 28.57
CA ALA A 219 -5.09 -4.38 28.71
C ALA A 219 -6.10 -3.47 28.00
N TRP A 220 -5.96 -2.15 28.19
CA TRP A 220 -6.73 -1.13 27.50
C TRP A 220 -6.54 -1.15 25.98
N THR A 221 -5.31 -1.36 25.51
CA THR A 221 -4.99 -1.43 24.06
C THR A 221 -5.57 -2.66 23.39
N LEU A 222 -5.47 -3.81 24.05
CA LEU A 222 -6.06 -5.05 23.54
C LEU A 222 -7.61 -5.00 23.61
N LEU A 223 -8.18 -4.30 24.60
CA LEU A 223 -9.61 -4.00 24.64
C LEU A 223 -10.01 -3.12 23.44
N GLY A 224 -9.26 -2.07 23.14
CA GLY A 224 -9.48 -1.24 21.94
C GLY A 224 -9.40 -2.04 20.65
N SER A 225 -8.49 -3.02 20.57
CA SER A 225 -8.32 -3.91 19.43
C SER A 225 -9.52 -4.84 19.26
N ALA A 226 -9.95 -5.50 20.34
CA ALA A 226 -11.13 -6.36 20.36
C ALA A 226 -12.41 -5.57 20.06
N LEU A 227 -12.56 -4.34 20.56
CA LEU A 227 -13.71 -3.47 20.26
C LEU A 227 -13.72 -3.04 18.78
N ARG A 228 -12.59 -2.59 18.23
CA ARG A 228 -12.44 -2.25 16.80
C ARG A 228 -12.78 -3.44 15.88
N ALA A 229 -12.32 -4.65 16.23
CA ALA A 229 -12.48 -5.84 15.39
C ALA A 229 -13.94 -6.27 15.15
N GLY A 230 -14.88 -5.81 15.99
CA GLY A 230 -16.31 -5.95 15.73
C GLY A 230 -17.04 -4.60 15.74
N LEU A 231 -16.41 -3.60 15.12
CA LEU A 231 -17.01 -2.35 14.66
C LEU A 231 -17.53 -1.39 15.75
N ASP A 232 -17.17 -1.62 17.02
CA ASP A 232 -17.37 -0.63 18.08
C ASP A 232 -16.22 0.39 18.06
N HIS A 233 -16.25 1.28 17.06
CA HIS A 233 -15.24 2.31 16.88
C HIS A 233 -15.22 3.36 18.02
N PRO A 234 -16.36 3.83 18.58
CA PRO A 234 -16.34 4.72 19.74
C PRO A 234 -15.72 4.06 20.98
N GLY A 235 -16.14 2.85 21.35
CA GLY A 235 -15.57 2.12 22.48
C GLY A 235 -14.10 1.78 22.28
N ALA A 236 -13.68 1.51 21.05
CA ALA A 236 -12.26 1.34 20.72
C ALA A 236 -11.44 2.61 20.97
N VAL A 237 -11.92 3.78 20.52
CA VAL A 237 -11.26 5.08 20.78
C VAL A 237 -11.15 5.33 22.28
N GLU A 238 -12.23 5.13 23.05
CA GLU A 238 -12.19 5.32 24.50
C GLU A 238 -11.14 4.42 25.16
N ALA A 239 -11.08 3.14 24.79
CA ALA A 239 -10.13 2.19 25.35
C ALA A 239 -8.67 2.55 24.99
N TYR A 240 -8.37 2.93 23.74
CA TYR A 240 -7.02 3.39 23.39
C TYR A 240 -6.66 4.70 24.10
N GLN A 241 -7.59 5.64 24.24
CA GLN A 241 -7.35 6.87 25.00
C GLN A 241 -7.11 6.60 26.50
N GLN A 242 -7.72 5.55 27.08
CA GLN A 242 -7.35 5.14 28.44
C GLN A 242 -5.94 4.56 28.48
N ALA A 243 -5.52 3.76 27.49
CA ALA A 243 -4.15 3.28 27.41
C ALA A 243 -3.13 4.43 27.35
N ILE A 244 -3.39 5.46 26.52
CA ILE A 244 -2.56 6.68 26.42
C ILE A 244 -2.57 7.48 27.74
N ARG A 245 -3.73 7.61 28.41
CA ARG A 245 -3.81 8.28 29.73
C ARG A 245 -3.05 7.54 30.84
N VAL A 246 -2.93 6.22 30.73
CA VAL A 246 -2.16 5.38 31.65
C VAL A 246 -0.66 5.46 31.35
N ASP A 247 -0.28 5.44 30.07
CA ASP A 247 1.10 5.57 29.61
C ASP A 247 1.17 6.22 28.19
N ASP A 248 1.50 7.51 28.14
CA ASP A 248 1.68 8.27 26.89
C ASP A 248 3.01 7.95 26.17
N ALA A 249 3.93 7.21 26.81
CA ALA A 249 5.10 6.66 26.12
C ALA A 249 4.77 5.36 25.36
N TYR A 250 3.55 4.83 25.52
CA TYR A 250 3.16 3.56 24.95
C TYR A 250 2.71 3.71 23.48
N VAL A 251 3.63 3.42 22.56
CA VAL A 251 3.54 3.64 21.10
C VAL A 251 2.26 3.07 20.45
N TRP A 252 1.91 1.81 20.74
CA TRP A 252 0.88 1.07 20.01
C TRP A 252 -0.54 1.66 20.11
N PRO A 253 -1.02 2.15 21.27
CA PRO A 253 -2.25 2.93 21.37
C PRO A 253 -2.35 4.07 20.36
N HIS A 254 -1.30 4.89 20.20
CA HIS A 254 -1.30 6.03 19.28
C HIS A 254 -1.49 5.58 17.83
N PHE A 255 -0.72 4.57 17.39
CA PHE A 255 -0.92 3.95 16.07
C PHE A 255 -2.33 3.37 15.88
N ALA A 256 -2.84 2.68 16.90
CA ALA A 256 -4.11 1.96 16.81
C ALA A 256 -5.33 2.90 16.85
N VAL A 257 -5.28 3.98 17.64
CA VAL A 257 -6.34 5.00 17.69
C VAL A 257 -6.33 5.86 16.42
N ALA A 258 -5.14 6.21 15.89
CA ALA A 258 -5.02 6.91 14.62
C ALA A 258 -5.72 6.17 13.47
N ALA A 259 -5.53 4.85 13.39
CA ALA A 259 -6.20 4.01 12.42
C ALA A 259 -7.74 3.96 12.60
N VAL A 260 -8.26 4.10 13.82
CA VAL A 260 -9.72 4.22 14.05
C VAL A 260 -10.22 5.62 13.70
N TYR A 261 -9.48 6.69 14.02
CA TYR A 261 -9.81 8.05 13.61
C TYR A 261 -9.87 8.20 12.09
N GLN A 262 -8.94 7.57 11.36
CA GLN A 262 -8.96 7.49 9.90
C GLN A 262 -10.24 6.84 9.36
N HIS A 263 -10.73 5.74 9.96
CA HIS A 263 -12.00 5.12 9.59
C HIS A 263 -13.22 6.00 9.93
N LEU A 264 -13.14 6.79 11.00
CA LEU A 264 -14.16 7.77 11.41
C LEU A 264 -14.08 9.11 10.65
N ALA A 265 -13.21 9.22 9.63
CA ALA A 265 -12.91 10.45 8.89
C ALA A 265 -12.43 11.65 9.76
N ARG A 266 -11.93 11.36 10.96
CA ARG A 266 -11.32 12.32 11.91
C ARG A 266 -9.84 12.51 11.57
N LEU A 267 -9.59 13.20 10.46
CA LEU A 267 -8.28 13.19 9.80
C LEU A 267 -7.20 13.90 10.62
N ASP A 268 -7.51 15.03 11.25
CA ASP A 268 -6.53 15.80 12.03
C ASP A 268 -6.10 15.06 13.29
N GLU A 269 -7.03 14.40 13.99
CA GLU A 269 -6.69 13.54 15.13
C GLU A 269 -5.89 12.32 14.69
N ALA A 270 -6.22 11.69 13.55
CA ALA A 270 -5.43 10.59 13.00
C ALA A 270 -3.99 11.03 12.68
N VAL A 271 -3.81 12.22 12.08
CA VAL A 271 -2.50 12.80 11.78
C VAL A 271 -1.71 13.11 13.05
N ALA A 272 -2.34 13.65 14.09
CA ALA A 272 -1.69 13.94 15.37
C ALA A 272 -1.18 12.66 16.06
N GLU A 273 -2.01 11.62 16.10
CA GLU A 273 -1.69 10.36 16.78
C GLU A 273 -0.64 9.53 16.00
N TYR A 274 -0.67 9.53 14.66
CA TYR A 274 0.43 8.93 13.88
C TYR A 274 1.76 9.68 14.08
N ARG A 275 1.75 11.02 14.17
CA ARG A 275 2.96 11.77 14.54
C ARG A 275 3.46 11.41 15.93
N ARG A 276 2.56 11.31 16.92
CA ARG A 276 2.95 10.94 18.29
C ARG A 276 3.56 9.53 18.34
N CYS A 277 3.00 8.59 17.60
CA CYS A 277 3.59 7.26 17.40
C CYS A 277 5.04 7.34 16.87
N LEU A 278 5.27 8.13 15.81
CA LEU A 278 6.57 8.29 15.16
C LEU A 278 7.59 9.09 16.01
N GLU A 279 7.14 10.05 16.83
CA GLU A 279 7.99 10.73 17.82
C GLU A 279 8.54 9.77 18.88
N LEU A 280 7.72 8.80 19.31
CA LEU A 280 8.09 7.81 20.31
C LEU A 280 8.93 6.66 19.72
N TYR A 281 8.62 6.26 18.48
CA TYR A 281 9.32 5.22 17.75
C TYR A 281 9.30 5.51 16.23
N PRO A 282 10.39 6.06 15.66
CA PRO A 282 10.43 6.42 14.24
C PRO A 282 10.26 5.23 13.29
N ASP A 283 10.81 4.06 13.63
CA ASP A 283 10.90 2.92 12.71
C ASP A 283 9.57 2.12 12.58
N VAL A 284 8.42 2.80 12.42
CA VAL A 284 7.12 2.16 12.09
C VAL A 284 6.75 2.44 10.63
N PRO A 285 7.11 1.54 9.67
CA PRO A 285 6.79 1.71 8.25
C PRO A 285 5.32 2.05 8.00
N ARG A 286 4.41 1.34 8.69
CA ARG A 286 2.96 1.53 8.59
C ARG A 286 2.48 2.90 9.06
N ALA A 287 3.10 3.49 10.08
CA ALA A 287 2.69 4.81 10.57
C ALA A 287 3.11 5.89 9.58
N HIS A 288 4.35 5.85 9.08
CA HIS A 288 4.85 6.72 8.01
C HIS A 288 3.95 6.67 6.76
N THR A 289 3.67 5.48 6.23
CA THR A 289 2.82 5.32 5.04
C THR A 289 1.38 5.77 5.28
N TYR A 290 0.77 5.48 6.45
CA TYR A 290 -0.59 5.94 6.73
C TYR A 290 -0.67 7.47 6.98
N LEU A 291 0.34 8.05 7.62
CA LEU A 291 0.48 9.50 7.75
C LEU A 291 0.64 10.17 6.37
N GLY A 292 1.48 9.62 5.49
CA GLY A 292 1.64 10.11 4.13
C GLY A 292 0.33 10.07 3.33
N ASN A 293 -0.41 8.96 3.37
CA ASN A 293 -1.73 8.86 2.74
C ASN A 293 -2.76 9.86 3.32
N LEU A 294 -2.70 10.18 4.62
CA LEU A 294 -3.55 11.21 5.22
C LEU A 294 -3.14 12.62 4.77
N LEU A 295 -1.85 12.90 4.66
CA LEU A 295 -1.33 14.17 4.16
C LEU A 295 -1.69 14.40 2.69
N MET A 296 -1.72 13.35 1.85
CA MET A 296 -2.26 13.45 0.48
C MET A 296 -3.73 13.88 0.46
N ARG A 297 -4.55 13.40 1.42
CA ARG A 297 -5.96 13.80 1.56
C ARG A 297 -6.15 15.22 2.12
N GLN A 298 -5.07 15.86 2.56
CA GLN A 298 -5.02 17.27 2.96
C GLN A 298 -4.30 18.14 1.91
N ASP A 299 -4.08 17.61 0.70
CA ASP A 299 -3.32 18.22 -0.40
C ASP A 299 -1.87 18.61 -0.05
N ARG A 300 -1.31 18.01 1.00
CA ARG A 300 0.07 18.24 1.48
C ARG A 300 1.07 17.29 0.81
N PHE A 301 1.11 17.31 -0.51
CA PHE A 301 1.79 16.28 -1.33
C PHE A 301 3.29 16.12 -1.05
N GLU A 302 4.04 17.21 -0.88
CA GLU A 302 5.47 17.15 -0.54
C GLU A 302 5.73 16.47 0.82
N ALA A 303 4.94 16.83 1.83
CA ALA A 303 5.03 16.20 3.15
C ALA A 303 4.61 14.72 3.09
N ALA A 304 3.61 14.40 2.27
CA ALA A 304 3.21 13.02 2.05
C ALA A 304 4.30 12.18 1.38
N ALA A 305 4.97 12.72 0.35
CA ALA A 305 6.07 12.05 -0.33
C ALA A 305 7.25 11.81 0.61
N ALA A 306 7.57 12.76 1.49
CA ALA A 306 8.58 12.58 2.53
C ALA A 306 8.25 11.43 3.50
N GLU A 307 7.02 11.41 4.04
CA GLU A 307 6.57 10.36 4.97
C GLU A 307 6.50 8.98 4.29
N CYS A 308 5.91 8.88 3.09
CA CYS A 308 5.86 7.61 2.35
C CYS A 308 7.27 7.09 2.00
N ARG A 309 8.25 7.98 1.77
CA ARG A 309 9.65 7.60 1.52
C ARG A 309 10.27 6.97 2.75
N LEU A 310 10.11 7.59 3.93
CA LEU A 310 10.55 6.99 5.20
C LEU A 310 9.87 5.63 5.45
N GLY A 311 8.57 5.50 5.12
CA GLY A 311 7.86 4.22 5.19
C GLY A 311 8.48 3.13 4.31
N ALA A 312 8.85 3.47 3.08
CA ALA A 312 9.50 2.56 2.12
C ALA A 312 10.97 2.25 2.48
N GLU A 313 11.67 3.17 3.14
CA GLU A 313 13.03 2.97 3.66
C GLU A 313 13.03 2.06 4.91
N CYS A 314 12.02 2.18 5.78
CA CYS A 314 11.87 1.36 7.00
C CYS A 314 11.53 -0.11 6.69
N ASP A 315 10.71 -0.38 5.66
CA ASP A 315 10.46 -1.74 5.15
C ASP A 315 10.43 -1.78 3.62
N PRO A 316 11.59 -2.00 2.98
CA PRO A 316 11.68 -2.09 1.52
C PRO A 316 10.91 -3.26 0.90
N ASN A 317 10.49 -4.26 1.70
CA ASN A 317 9.70 -5.41 1.25
C ASN A 317 8.19 -5.20 1.42
N TRP A 318 7.75 -4.00 1.81
CA TRP A 318 6.33 -3.67 1.90
C TRP A 318 5.88 -2.85 0.67
N GLY A 319 5.44 -3.54 -0.38
CA GLY A 319 5.09 -2.95 -1.68
C GLY A 319 4.07 -1.79 -1.62
N TRP A 320 3.20 -1.80 -0.61
CA TRP A 320 2.24 -0.72 -0.37
C TRP A 320 2.89 0.62 0.00
N ALA A 321 4.05 0.62 0.70
CA ALA A 321 4.78 1.85 0.99
C ALA A 321 5.33 2.50 -0.28
N HIS A 322 5.96 1.69 -1.15
CA HIS A 322 6.42 2.11 -2.47
C HIS A 322 5.28 2.62 -3.36
N PHE A 323 4.12 1.96 -3.33
CA PHE A 323 2.95 2.43 -4.07
C PHE A 323 2.42 3.78 -3.55
N SER A 324 2.27 3.94 -2.23
CA SER A 324 1.87 5.22 -1.62
C SER A 324 2.91 6.33 -1.86
N LEU A 325 4.21 6.02 -1.94
CA LEU A 325 5.24 6.96 -2.37
C LEU A 325 5.04 7.39 -3.83
N GLY A 326 4.84 6.44 -4.75
CA GLY A 326 4.58 6.74 -6.16
C GLY A 326 3.33 7.59 -6.36
N LEU A 327 2.25 7.31 -5.62
CA LEU A 327 1.03 8.13 -5.64
C LEU A 327 1.25 9.57 -5.13
N ALA A 328 2.12 9.76 -4.13
CA ALA A 328 2.44 11.08 -3.60
C ALA A 328 3.33 11.88 -4.57
N LEU A 329 4.39 11.26 -5.11
CA LEU A 329 5.30 11.88 -6.08
C LEU A 329 4.59 12.27 -7.39
N ARG A 330 3.61 11.46 -7.82
CA ARG A 330 2.71 11.80 -8.92
C ARG A 330 1.94 13.11 -8.69
N ARG A 331 1.65 13.48 -7.44
CA ARG A 331 0.95 14.73 -7.10
C ARG A 331 1.88 15.94 -6.97
N THR A 332 3.18 15.73 -6.88
CA THR A 332 4.23 16.76 -6.93
C THR A 332 4.89 16.85 -8.33
N GLU A 333 4.36 16.13 -9.32
CA GLU A 333 4.89 16.04 -10.69
C GLU A 333 6.36 15.52 -10.77
N ASP A 334 6.84 14.85 -9.71
CA ASP A 334 8.09 14.08 -9.76
C ASP A 334 7.82 12.73 -10.43
N TRP A 335 7.62 12.77 -11.75
CA TRP A 335 7.26 11.62 -12.56
C TRP A 335 8.36 10.54 -12.60
N GLU A 336 9.63 10.93 -12.55
CA GLU A 336 10.76 9.99 -12.52
C GLU A 336 10.86 9.29 -11.16
N GLY A 337 10.72 10.04 -10.05
CA GLY A 337 10.61 9.44 -8.72
C GLY A 337 9.37 8.56 -8.56
N ALA A 338 8.22 8.97 -9.13
CA ALA A 338 7.00 8.18 -9.13
C ALA A 338 7.18 6.85 -9.89
N ALA A 339 7.79 6.88 -11.08
CA ALA A 339 8.10 5.68 -11.86
C ALA A 339 9.02 4.72 -11.09
N GLN A 340 10.06 5.23 -10.44
CA GLN A 340 10.97 4.43 -9.61
C GLN A 340 10.25 3.79 -8.42
N ALA A 341 9.40 4.55 -7.72
CA ALA A 341 8.61 4.04 -6.59
C ALA A 341 7.60 2.97 -7.03
N PHE A 342 6.86 3.18 -8.13
CA PHE A 342 5.95 2.15 -8.65
C PHE A 342 6.71 0.88 -9.10
N ALA A 343 7.87 1.02 -9.76
CA ALA A 343 8.71 -0.10 -10.14
C ALA A 343 9.23 -0.91 -8.93
N ALA A 344 9.61 -0.23 -7.84
CA ALA A 344 9.98 -0.89 -6.59
C ALA A 344 8.80 -1.65 -5.96
N GLY A 345 7.60 -1.06 -5.95
CA GLY A 345 6.37 -1.73 -5.50
C GLY A 345 6.04 -2.99 -6.32
N ILE A 346 6.16 -2.90 -7.65
CA ILE A 346 5.95 -4.04 -8.57
C ILE A 346 7.00 -5.14 -8.36
N ALA A 347 8.25 -4.78 -8.06
CA ALA A 347 9.31 -5.75 -7.79
C ALA A 347 9.03 -6.60 -6.53
N VAL A 348 8.34 -6.01 -5.55
CA VAL A 348 7.88 -6.69 -4.32
C VAL A 348 6.58 -7.47 -4.57
N GLU A 349 5.60 -6.88 -5.23
CA GLU A 349 4.29 -7.50 -5.51
C GLU A 349 3.93 -7.42 -7.01
N PRO A 350 4.45 -8.36 -7.84
CA PRO A 350 4.28 -8.29 -9.30
C PRO A 350 2.84 -8.38 -9.80
N THR A 351 1.92 -8.90 -8.97
CA THR A 351 0.49 -9.05 -9.27
C THR A 351 -0.35 -7.83 -8.92
N PHE A 352 0.26 -6.75 -8.41
CA PHE A 352 -0.48 -5.56 -8.00
C PHE A 352 -0.81 -4.65 -9.20
N ALA A 353 -2.01 -4.82 -9.77
CA ALA A 353 -2.46 -4.15 -11.00
C ALA A 353 -2.28 -2.62 -10.98
N TYR A 354 -2.67 -1.95 -9.89
CA TYR A 354 -2.55 -0.50 -9.76
C TYR A 354 -1.10 0.01 -9.79
N GLY A 355 -0.13 -0.81 -9.37
CA GLY A 355 1.29 -0.47 -9.50
C GLY A 355 1.71 -0.34 -10.97
N HIS A 356 1.33 -1.32 -11.80
CA HIS A 356 1.61 -1.30 -13.24
C HIS A 356 0.91 -0.15 -13.97
N VAL A 357 -0.34 0.16 -13.61
CA VAL A 357 -1.07 1.33 -14.16
C VAL A 357 -0.43 2.64 -13.72
N GLY A 358 -0.02 2.77 -12.45
CA GLY A 358 0.67 3.96 -11.94
C GLY A 358 2.04 4.17 -12.60
N LEU A 359 2.80 3.10 -12.83
CA LEU A 359 4.03 3.12 -13.61
C LEU A 359 3.77 3.55 -15.07
N GLY A 360 2.70 3.03 -15.69
CA GLY A 360 2.26 3.47 -17.01
C GLY A 360 1.97 4.97 -17.06
N GLU A 361 1.17 5.47 -16.12
CA GLU A 361 0.83 6.90 -16.00
C GLU A 361 2.08 7.78 -15.86
N ALA A 362 3.03 7.36 -15.02
CA ALA A 362 4.29 8.10 -14.83
C ALA A 362 5.17 8.10 -16.09
N LEU A 363 5.32 6.95 -16.75
CA LEU A 363 6.09 6.83 -17.98
C LEU A 363 5.49 7.61 -19.16
N THR A 364 4.16 7.71 -19.25
CA THR A 364 3.48 8.56 -20.24
C THR A 364 3.85 10.02 -20.07
N ASN A 365 3.83 10.54 -18.84
CA ASN A 365 4.19 11.93 -18.54
C ASN A 365 5.69 12.23 -18.76
N LEU A 366 6.55 11.22 -18.66
CA LEU A 366 7.97 11.29 -19.05
C LEU A 366 8.20 11.17 -20.57
N GLY A 367 7.16 11.02 -21.39
CA GLY A 367 7.26 10.76 -22.83
C GLY A 367 7.80 9.37 -23.19
N ARG A 368 7.95 8.47 -22.21
CA ARG A 368 8.46 7.09 -22.37
C ARG A 368 7.33 6.13 -22.79
N VAL A 369 6.61 6.51 -23.85
CA VAL A 369 5.32 5.92 -24.26
C VAL A 369 5.41 4.42 -24.51
N ASP A 370 6.47 3.91 -25.14
CA ASP A 370 6.63 2.46 -25.39
C ASP A 370 6.69 1.62 -24.11
N GLU A 371 7.35 2.14 -23.07
CA GLU A 371 7.44 1.50 -21.76
C GLU A 371 6.09 1.63 -21.01
N ALA A 372 5.44 2.80 -21.10
CA ALA A 372 4.12 3.04 -20.53
C ALA A 372 3.08 2.03 -21.05
N LEU A 373 3.04 1.81 -22.36
CA LEU A 373 2.17 0.83 -23.01
C LEU A 373 2.47 -0.61 -22.57
N ALA A 374 3.68 -0.94 -22.13
CA ALA A 374 3.98 -2.23 -21.52
C ALA A 374 3.39 -2.34 -20.11
N GLY A 375 3.55 -1.30 -19.28
CA GLY A 375 2.97 -1.20 -17.94
C GLY A 375 1.44 -1.33 -17.96
N PHE A 376 0.75 -0.52 -18.76
CA PHE A 376 -0.71 -0.59 -18.89
C PHE A 376 -1.22 -1.97 -19.31
N ARG A 377 -0.56 -2.64 -20.26
CA ARG A 377 -0.92 -4.01 -20.66
C ARG A 377 -0.73 -5.05 -19.56
N GLN A 378 0.27 -4.89 -18.68
CA GLN A 378 0.40 -5.76 -17.50
C GLN A 378 -0.69 -5.46 -16.46
N GLY A 379 -0.97 -4.17 -16.19
CA GLY A 379 -2.03 -3.75 -15.28
C GLY A 379 -3.41 -4.25 -15.70
N LEU A 380 -3.80 -4.02 -16.96
CA LEU A 380 -5.09 -4.46 -17.52
C LEU A 380 -5.20 -5.98 -17.69
N ALA A 381 -4.08 -6.71 -17.76
CA ALA A 381 -4.09 -8.18 -17.74
C ALA A 381 -4.31 -8.76 -16.32
N LEU A 382 -4.11 -7.95 -15.27
CA LEU A 382 -4.35 -8.30 -13.87
C LEU A 382 -5.74 -7.83 -13.40
N ASP A 383 -6.19 -6.64 -13.83
CA ASP A 383 -7.50 -6.06 -13.56
C ASP A 383 -7.97 -5.17 -14.74
N ASP A 384 -8.99 -5.62 -15.48
CA ASP A 384 -9.64 -4.86 -16.56
C ASP A 384 -10.91 -4.11 -16.12
N GLY A 385 -11.19 -4.07 -14.81
CA GLY A 385 -12.41 -3.45 -14.26
C GLY A 385 -12.38 -1.92 -14.15
N SER A 386 -11.27 -1.26 -14.50
CA SER A 386 -11.06 0.17 -14.25
C SER A 386 -11.15 1.04 -15.49
N ALA A 387 -12.24 1.83 -15.59
CA ALA A 387 -12.43 2.82 -16.65
C ALA A 387 -11.28 3.85 -16.72
N LYS A 388 -10.73 4.25 -15.57
CA LYS A 388 -9.55 5.13 -15.51
C LYS A 388 -8.33 4.47 -16.16
N SER A 389 -8.05 3.19 -15.86
CA SER A 389 -6.90 2.47 -16.41
C SER A 389 -6.98 2.34 -17.94
N HIS A 390 -8.16 1.99 -18.46
CA HIS A 390 -8.42 1.95 -19.91
C HIS A 390 -8.25 3.35 -20.55
N THR A 391 -8.72 4.42 -19.90
CA THR A 391 -8.58 5.78 -20.43
C THR A 391 -7.11 6.24 -20.48
N LEU A 392 -6.33 5.98 -19.43
CA LEU A 392 -4.89 6.29 -19.41
C LEU A 392 -4.12 5.49 -20.47
N TYR A 393 -4.50 4.24 -20.71
CA TYR A 393 -3.93 3.42 -21.77
C TYR A 393 -4.29 3.95 -23.16
N GLY A 394 -5.56 4.36 -23.36
CA GLY A 394 -6.02 5.03 -24.58
C GLY A 394 -5.22 6.29 -24.92
N VAL A 395 -5.01 7.18 -23.93
CA VAL A 395 -4.16 8.38 -24.11
C VAL A 395 -2.74 8.02 -24.53
N ALA A 396 -2.13 7.00 -23.92
CA ALA A 396 -0.79 6.54 -24.31
C ALA A 396 -0.73 5.93 -25.72
N LEU A 397 -1.82 5.28 -26.18
CA LEU A 397 -1.94 4.77 -27.54
C LEU A 397 -2.09 5.93 -28.55
N GLY A 398 -2.92 6.93 -28.22
CA GLY A 398 -3.09 8.17 -29.00
C GLY A 398 -1.78 8.93 -29.19
N MET A 399 -1.00 9.11 -28.12
CA MET A 399 0.35 9.70 -28.16
C MET A 399 1.34 8.94 -29.06
N LYS A 400 1.11 7.65 -29.31
CA LYS A 400 1.90 6.83 -30.24
C LYS A 400 1.37 6.87 -31.68
N GLY A 401 0.22 7.50 -31.93
CA GLY A 401 -0.48 7.49 -33.21
C GLY A 401 -1.29 6.21 -33.47
N LEU A 402 -1.56 5.40 -32.43
CA LEU A 402 -2.37 4.18 -32.52
C LEU A 402 -3.85 4.49 -32.27
N HIS A 403 -4.39 5.48 -33.00
CA HIS A 403 -5.72 6.07 -32.80
C HIS A 403 -6.86 5.03 -32.76
N GLU A 404 -6.85 4.06 -33.67
CA GLU A 404 -7.84 2.97 -33.70
C GLU A 404 -7.74 1.99 -32.52
N GLU A 405 -6.59 1.91 -31.84
CA GLU A 405 -6.47 1.18 -30.57
C GLU A 405 -6.92 2.06 -29.40
N ALA A 406 -6.57 3.35 -29.40
CA ALA A 406 -7.01 4.33 -28.41
C ALA A 406 -8.54 4.43 -28.31
N VAL A 407 -9.23 4.52 -29.47
CA VAL A 407 -10.70 4.50 -29.58
C VAL A 407 -11.30 3.32 -28.82
N ARG A 408 -10.81 2.09 -29.04
CA ARG A 408 -11.35 0.88 -28.39
C ARG A 408 -11.16 0.88 -26.88
N GLU A 409 -10.05 1.41 -26.39
CA GLU A 409 -9.79 1.52 -24.95
C GLU A 409 -10.69 2.60 -24.31
N HIS A 410 -10.95 3.72 -24.99
CA HIS A 410 -11.92 4.71 -24.52
C HIS A 410 -13.37 4.20 -24.57
N GLU A 411 -13.76 3.48 -25.62
CA GLU A 411 -15.06 2.77 -25.69
C GLU A 411 -15.20 1.76 -24.54
N ARG A 412 -14.12 1.02 -24.22
CA ARG A 412 -14.09 0.09 -23.08
C ARG A 412 -14.24 0.81 -21.74
N ALA A 413 -13.59 1.97 -21.57
CA ALA A 413 -13.77 2.80 -20.39
C ALA A 413 -15.21 3.30 -20.22
N ILE A 414 -15.84 3.77 -21.30
CA ILE A 414 -17.25 4.22 -21.32
C ILE A 414 -18.20 3.03 -21.07
N ALA A 415 -17.89 1.83 -21.57
CA ALA A 415 -18.68 0.64 -21.29
C ALA A 415 -18.62 0.19 -19.81
N LEU A 416 -17.52 0.50 -19.11
CA LEU A 416 -17.36 0.26 -17.67
C LEU A 416 -18.03 1.36 -16.82
N SER A 417 -17.97 2.62 -17.25
CA SER A 417 -18.56 3.78 -16.56
C SER A 417 -19.11 4.77 -17.61
N PRO A 418 -20.41 4.68 -17.98
CA PRO A 418 -20.99 5.47 -19.07
C PRO A 418 -20.99 7.00 -18.86
N ASP A 419 -20.81 7.41 -17.61
CA ASP A 419 -20.72 8.77 -17.08
C ASP A 419 -19.28 9.30 -16.98
N TYR A 420 -18.26 8.51 -17.35
CA TYR A 420 -16.86 8.90 -17.21
C TYR A 420 -16.43 9.90 -18.31
N VAL A 421 -16.69 11.17 -18.03
CA VAL A 421 -16.47 12.34 -18.92
C VAL A 421 -15.09 12.34 -19.59
N GLU A 422 -14.03 12.05 -18.84
CA GLU A 422 -12.65 12.07 -19.37
C GLU A 422 -12.47 11.07 -20.52
N ALA A 423 -13.11 9.89 -20.47
CA ALA A 423 -13.04 8.94 -21.58
C ALA A 423 -13.78 9.45 -22.83
N ARG A 424 -14.89 10.18 -22.66
CA ARG A 424 -15.66 10.75 -23.78
C ARG A 424 -14.94 11.90 -24.46
N LEU A 425 -14.33 12.80 -23.68
CA LEU A 425 -13.52 13.90 -24.22
C LEU A 425 -12.33 13.38 -25.01
N ASN A 426 -11.62 12.38 -24.48
CA ASN A 426 -10.49 11.77 -25.19
C ASN A 426 -10.96 10.96 -26.42
N LEU A 427 -12.06 10.20 -26.34
CA LEU A 427 -12.64 9.52 -27.50
C LEU A 427 -13.02 10.49 -28.63
N GLY A 428 -13.67 11.61 -28.31
CA GLY A 428 -14.02 12.62 -29.31
C GLY A 428 -12.78 13.29 -29.92
N SER A 429 -11.73 13.51 -29.11
CA SER A 429 -10.43 14.02 -29.60
C SER A 429 -9.76 13.03 -30.57
N GLU A 430 -9.78 11.73 -30.26
CA GLU A 430 -9.30 10.67 -31.15
C GLU A 430 -10.10 10.58 -32.45
N PHE A 431 -11.41 10.90 -32.43
CA PHE A 431 -12.22 10.99 -33.65
C PHE A 431 -11.86 12.22 -34.51
N LEU A 432 -11.61 13.39 -33.92
CA LEU A 432 -11.10 14.56 -34.68
C LEU A 432 -9.75 14.28 -35.34
N MET A 433 -8.83 13.60 -34.65
CA MET A 433 -7.55 13.17 -35.22
C MET A 433 -7.71 12.23 -36.43
N GLN A 434 -8.89 11.62 -36.59
CA GLN A 434 -9.26 10.74 -37.71
C GLN A 434 -10.21 11.42 -38.72
N LEU A 435 -10.50 12.71 -38.58
CA LEU A 435 -11.47 13.48 -39.38
C LEU A 435 -12.91 12.93 -39.31
N ARG A 436 -13.30 12.43 -38.12
CA ARG A 436 -14.60 11.82 -37.81
C ARG A 436 -15.45 12.76 -36.96
N SER A 437 -15.79 13.92 -37.54
CA SER A 437 -16.40 15.05 -36.84
C SER A 437 -17.81 14.74 -36.29
N ASP A 438 -18.62 13.96 -37.00
CA ASP A 438 -19.95 13.49 -36.53
C ASP A 438 -19.84 12.72 -35.20
N GLU A 439 -18.91 11.75 -35.09
CA GLU A 439 -18.73 10.98 -33.87
C GLU A 439 -18.09 11.80 -32.73
N ALA A 440 -17.19 12.74 -33.05
CA ALA A 440 -16.62 13.67 -32.08
C ALA A 440 -17.71 14.57 -31.45
N LYS A 441 -18.60 15.10 -32.30
CA LYS A 441 -19.78 15.90 -31.93
C LYS A 441 -20.75 15.11 -31.06
N GLU A 442 -20.97 13.83 -31.33
CA GLU A 442 -21.77 12.97 -30.45
C GLU A 442 -21.14 12.87 -29.04
N GLN A 443 -19.83 12.66 -28.94
CA GLN A 443 -19.18 12.56 -27.63
C GLN A 443 -19.16 13.89 -26.88
N ALA A 444 -18.96 15.01 -27.57
CA ALA A 444 -19.05 16.34 -26.97
C ALA A 444 -20.46 16.63 -26.41
N LEU A 445 -21.51 16.35 -27.19
CA LEU A 445 -22.90 16.51 -26.76
C LEU A 445 -23.26 15.56 -25.59
N ASN A 446 -22.75 14.34 -25.58
CA ASN A 446 -22.90 13.41 -24.46
C ASN A 446 -22.27 13.95 -23.17
N VAL A 447 -21.13 14.66 -23.24
CA VAL A 447 -20.53 15.32 -22.08
C VAL A 447 -21.33 16.55 -21.66
N ILE A 448 -21.73 17.43 -22.59
CA ILE A 448 -22.56 18.61 -22.29
C ILE A 448 -23.89 18.22 -21.63
N ALA A 449 -24.46 17.06 -21.97
CA ALA A 449 -25.67 16.53 -21.33
C ALA A 449 -25.46 16.08 -19.87
N LEU A 450 -24.23 15.74 -19.48
CA LEU A 450 -23.85 15.38 -18.09
C LEU A 450 -23.38 16.63 -17.31
N GLU A 451 -22.56 17.46 -17.95
CA GLU A 451 -21.90 18.64 -17.41
C GLU A 451 -22.06 19.83 -18.37
N PRO A 452 -23.17 20.59 -18.30
CA PRO A 452 -23.47 21.69 -19.23
C PRO A 452 -22.53 22.90 -19.18
N GLU A 453 -21.57 22.91 -18.25
CA GLU A 453 -20.57 23.97 -18.07
C GLU A 453 -19.14 23.46 -18.33
N ASN A 454 -18.99 22.28 -18.95
CA ASN A 454 -17.68 21.68 -19.24
C ASN A 454 -17.01 22.37 -20.45
N ALA A 455 -16.04 23.24 -20.16
CA ALA A 455 -15.32 24.02 -21.17
C ALA A 455 -14.68 23.16 -22.28
N ARG A 456 -14.06 22.02 -21.93
CA ARG A 456 -13.44 21.09 -22.88
C ARG A 456 -14.46 20.45 -23.82
N ALA A 457 -15.67 20.18 -23.36
CA ALA A 457 -16.74 19.63 -24.19
C ALA A 457 -17.24 20.66 -25.22
N HIS A 458 -17.41 21.92 -24.82
CA HIS A 458 -17.75 23.01 -25.73
C HIS A 458 -16.60 23.31 -26.73
N HIS A 459 -15.33 23.22 -26.31
CA HIS A 459 -14.19 23.33 -27.22
C HIS A 459 -14.20 22.23 -28.27
N LEU A 460 -14.36 20.97 -27.84
CA LEU A 460 -14.43 19.79 -28.69
C LEU A 460 -15.60 19.86 -29.70
N LEU A 461 -16.75 20.36 -29.26
CA LEU A 461 -17.89 20.61 -30.15
C LEU A 461 -17.57 21.74 -31.16
N GLY A 462 -16.91 22.81 -30.72
CA GLY A 462 -16.44 23.88 -31.59
C GLY A 462 -15.43 23.41 -32.65
N ASP A 463 -14.57 22.45 -32.33
CA ASP A 463 -13.65 21.82 -33.28
C ASP A 463 -14.41 20.96 -34.31
N ALA A 464 -15.30 20.09 -33.86
CA ALA A 464 -16.12 19.28 -34.77
C ALA A 464 -16.98 20.15 -35.72
N LEU A 465 -17.55 21.25 -35.21
CA LEU A 465 -18.31 22.21 -36.01
C LEU A 465 -17.43 23.03 -36.97
N TRP A 466 -16.17 23.31 -36.60
CA TRP A 466 -15.21 23.94 -37.52
C TRP A 466 -14.96 23.04 -38.72
N ASP A 467 -14.66 21.75 -38.50
CA ASP A 467 -14.38 20.79 -39.57
C ASP A 467 -15.56 20.62 -40.54
N GLU A 468 -16.80 20.79 -40.05
CA GLU A 468 -18.04 20.81 -40.85
C GLU A 468 -18.33 22.19 -41.53
N GLU A 469 -17.40 23.16 -41.46
CA GLU A 469 -17.52 24.56 -41.91
C GLU A 469 -18.67 25.36 -41.24
N GLN A 470 -19.21 24.90 -40.11
CA GLN A 470 -20.28 25.53 -39.34
C GLN A 470 -19.73 26.65 -38.42
N PHE A 471 -19.10 27.66 -39.04
CA PHE A 471 -18.34 28.70 -38.33
C PHE A 471 -19.18 29.57 -37.37
N VAL A 472 -20.50 29.69 -37.56
CA VAL A 472 -21.39 30.48 -36.69
C VAL A 472 -21.70 29.74 -35.41
N GLU A 473 -21.97 28.45 -35.51
CA GLU A 473 -22.22 27.52 -34.42
C GLU A 473 -20.90 27.27 -33.66
N ALA A 474 -19.80 26.99 -34.36
CA ALA A 474 -18.47 26.85 -33.76
C ALA A 474 -18.08 28.11 -32.93
N ALA A 475 -18.34 29.32 -33.44
CA ALA A 475 -18.11 30.56 -32.71
C ALA A 475 -18.98 30.74 -31.45
N GLN A 476 -20.12 30.05 -31.34
CA GLN A 476 -20.93 30.04 -30.12
C GLN A 476 -20.32 29.08 -29.10
N GLU A 477 -19.94 27.87 -29.53
CA GLU A 477 -19.37 26.85 -28.66
C GLU A 477 -17.99 27.26 -28.11
N TYR A 478 -17.09 27.84 -28.92
CA TYR A 478 -15.84 28.41 -28.39
C TYR A 478 -16.07 29.59 -27.43
N ALA A 479 -17.15 30.36 -27.60
CA ALA A 479 -17.48 31.44 -26.66
C ALA A 479 -18.01 30.89 -25.32
N LEU A 480 -18.73 29.76 -25.33
CA LEU A 480 -19.09 29.04 -24.12
C LEU A 480 -17.86 28.42 -23.45
N ALA A 481 -16.99 27.74 -24.20
CA ALA A 481 -15.74 27.19 -23.69
C ALA A 481 -14.89 28.26 -22.99
N ALA A 482 -14.66 29.40 -23.65
CA ALA A 482 -13.93 30.54 -23.10
C ALA A 482 -14.66 31.30 -21.97
N GLN A 483 -15.98 31.14 -21.84
CA GLN A 483 -16.75 31.67 -20.71
C GLN A 483 -16.59 30.77 -19.47
N TYR A 484 -16.58 29.45 -19.65
CA TYR A 484 -16.45 28.47 -18.58
C TYR A 484 -14.99 28.29 -18.10
N ASP A 485 -14.02 28.43 -19.01
CA ASP A 485 -12.60 28.56 -18.67
C ASP A 485 -11.97 29.81 -19.34
N PRO A 486 -11.99 30.97 -18.68
CA PRO A 486 -11.43 32.21 -19.21
C PRO A 486 -9.90 32.22 -19.35
N GLU A 487 -9.18 31.25 -18.76
CA GLU A 487 -7.72 31.13 -18.86
C GLU A 487 -7.29 30.14 -19.96
N ASP A 488 -8.23 29.44 -20.61
CA ASP A 488 -7.96 28.71 -21.85
C ASP A 488 -7.76 29.68 -23.03
N ALA A 489 -6.49 30.07 -23.24
CA ALA A 489 -6.06 30.87 -24.37
C ALA A 489 -6.42 30.25 -25.73
N LEU A 490 -6.51 28.91 -25.83
CA LEU A 490 -6.82 28.23 -27.08
C LEU A 490 -8.29 28.43 -27.46
N SER A 491 -9.23 28.32 -26.51
CA SER A 491 -10.65 28.65 -26.76
C SER A 491 -10.85 30.08 -27.24
N TRP A 492 -10.20 31.06 -26.60
CA TRP A 492 -10.23 32.46 -27.04
C TRP A 492 -9.65 32.66 -28.45
N TYR A 493 -8.52 32.02 -28.75
CA TYR A 493 -7.90 32.07 -30.08
C TYR A 493 -8.79 31.44 -31.15
N LYS A 494 -9.36 30.25 -30.90
CA LYS A 494 -10.28 29.57 -31.82
C LYS A 494 -11.54 30.42 -32.08
N LEU A 495 -12.12 31.02 -31.04
CA LEU A 495 -13.21 32.00 -31.16
C LEU A 495 -12.81 33.18 -32.07
N GLY A 496 -11.59 33.71 -31.91
CA GLY A 496 -11.02 34.73 -32.77
C GLY A 496 -10.94 34.31 -34.23
N LYS A 497 -10.43 33.10 -34.52
CA LYS A 497 -10.36 32.53 -35.88
C LYS A 497 -11.74 32.41 -36.52
N MET A 498 -12.75 31.91 -35.78
CA MET A 498 -14.12 31.81 -36.29
C MET A 498 -14.73 33.18 -36.58
N ARG A 499 -14.55 34.15 -35.69
CA ARG A 499 -15.00 35.54 -35.91
C ARG A 499 -14.29 36.19 -37.11
N ALA A 500 -13.00 35.92 -37.33
CA ALA A 500 -12.24 36.39 -38.48
C ALA A 500 -12.73 35.76 -39.80
N ALA A 501 -13.01 34.46 -39.82
CA ALA A 501 -13.61 33.77 -40.97
C ALA A 501 -14.99 34.35 -41.33
N LEU A 502 -15.80 34.71 -40.31
CA LEU A 502 -17.07 35.42 -40.45
C LEU A 502 -16.91 36.94 -40.76
N LYS A 503 -15.68 37.43 -41.00
CA LYS A 503 -15.32 38.84 -41.25
C LYS A 503 -15.73 39.82 -40.14
N GLN A 504 -15.91 39.33 -38.92
CA GLN A 504 -16.22 40.12 -37.72
C GLN A 504 -14.93 40.62 -37.06
N PHE A 505 -14.04 41.28 -37.83
CA PHE A 505 -12.65 41.53 -37.45
C PHE A 505 -12.48 42.28 -36.11
N SER A 506 -13.36 43.23 -35.76
CA SER A 506 -13.33 43.89 -34.44
C SER A 506 -13.52 42.90 -33.29
N LYS A 507 -14.49 41.98 -33.41
CA LYS A 507 -14.77 40.94 -32.42
C LYS A 507 -13.72 39.83 -32.43
N ALA A 508 -13.06 39.61 -33.57
CA ALA A 508 -11.92 38.70 -33.67
C ALA A 508 -10.73 39.27 -32.88
N ALA A 509 -10.42 40.56 -33.09
CA ALA A 509 -9.38 41.26 -32.34
C ALA A 509 -9.65 41.28 -30.83
N GLU A 510 -10.90 41.47 -30.38
CA GLU A 510 -11.29 41.30 -28.97
C GLU A 510 -10.94 39.90 -28.45
N ALA A 511 -11.34 38.84 -29.14
CA ALA A 511 -11.08 37.46 -28.72
C ALA A 511 -9.57 37.11 -28.72
N PHE A 512 -8.80 37.59 -29.71
CA PHE A 512 -7.34 37.40 -29.71
C PHE A 512 -6.65 38.18 -28.59
N ARG A 513 -7.16 39.35 -28.16
CA ARG A 513 -6.62 40.04 -26.98
C ARG A 513 -6.87 39.25 -25.69
N GLU A 514 -8.01 38.60 -25.53
CA GLU A 514 -8.25 37.70 -24.39
C GLU A 514 -7.36 36.45 -24.44
N ALA A 515 -7.12 35.88 -25.63
CA ALA A 515 -6.15 34.80 -25.80
C ALA A 515 -4.74 35.22 -25.34
N LEU A 516 -4.32 36.45 -25.68
CA LEU A 516 -3.04 37.02 -25.25
C LEU A 516 -3.04 37.51 -23.79
N ARG A 517 -4.19 37.75 -23.17
CA ARG A 517 -4.31 38.00 -21.73
C ARG A 517 -4.02 36.72 -20.94
N ALA A 518 -4.58 35.60 -21.38
CA ALA A 518 -4.35 34.29 -20.79
C ALA A 518 -2.94 33.74 -21.10
N GLN A 519 -2.48 33.89 -22.35
CA GLN A 519 -1.15 33.46 -22.78
C GLN A 519 -0.41 34.57 -23.59
N PRO A 520 0.39 35.43 -22.93
CA PRO A 520 1.08 36.55 -23.58
C PRO A 520 2.11 36.16 -24.67
N ASP A 521 2.66 34.94 -24.61
CA ASP A 521 3.66 34.42 -25.56
C ASP A 521 3.03 33.62 -26.71
N PHE A 522 1.71 33.62 -26.87
CA PHE A 522 1.00 32.89 -27.92
C PHE A 522 1.19 33.57 -29.30
N ALA A 523 2.36 33.33 -29.91
CA ALA A 523 2.86 34.08 -31.05
C ALA A 523 1.90 34.11 -32.26
N VAL A 524 1.19 33.01 -32.56
CA VAL A 524 0.22 32.98 -33.66
C VAL A 524 -1.01 33.84 -33.39
N ALA A 525 -1.41 34.01 -32.13
CA ALA A 525 -2.48 34.94 -31.76
C ALA A 525 -2.06 36.41 -31.95
N HIS A 526 -0.78 36.77 -31.76
CA HIS A 526 -0.26 38.10 -32.15
C HIS A 526 -0.38 38.34 -33.66
N LEU A 527 -0.08 37.34 -34.50
CA LEU A 527 -0.18 37.46 -35.96
C LEU A 527 -1.64 37.61 -36.44
N ASP A 528 -2.55 36.78 -35.94
CA ASP A 528 -3.98 36.86 -36.28
C ASP A 528 -4.64 38.13 -35.71
N LEU A 529 -4.20 38.63 -34.55
CA LEU A 529 -4.59 39.93 -34.02
C LEU A 529 -4.09 41.06 -34.91
N ALA A 530 -2.80 41.08 -35.29
CA ALA A 530 -2.24 42.09 -36.19
C ALA A 530 -2.98 42.13 -37.55
N SER A 531 -3.34 40.95 -38.07
CA SER A 531 -4.16 40.79 -39.28
C SER A 531 -5.57 41.37 -39.09
N SER A 532 -6.23 41.10 -37.97
CA SER A 532 -7.56 41.66 -37.64
C SER A 532 -7.52 43.17 -37.40
N LEU A 533 -6.41 43.69 -36.85
CA LEU A 533 -6.17 45.12 -36.63
C LEU A 533 -5.92 45.87 -37.95
N LEU A 534 -5.27 45.25 -38.93
CA LEU A 534 -5.15 45.77 -40.29
C LEU A 534 -6.52 45.97 -40.94
N GLU A 535 -7.40 44.97 -40.90
CA GLU A 535 -8.75 45.03 -41.50
C GLU A 535 -9.69 46.03 -40.76
N THR A 536 -9.39 46.37 -39.51
CA THR A 536 -10.16 47.34 -38.71
C THR A 536 -9.57 48.75 -38.68
N GLY A 537 -8.45 48.99 -39.37
CA GLY A 537 -7.79 50.31 -39.44
C GLY A 537 -6.93 50.67 -38.21
N SER A 538 -6.67 49.73 -37.31
CA SER A 538 -5.90 49.94 -36.07
C SER A 538 -4.40 49.68 -36.28
N HIS A 539 -3.82 50.28 -37.34
CA HIS A 539 -2.50 49.91 -37.88
C HIS A 539 -1.34 50.09 -36.89
N ALA A 540 -1.42 51.06 -35.98
CA ALA A 540 -0.39 51.29 -34.97
C ALA A 540 -0.30 50.16 -33.93
N GLU A 541 -1.45 49.61 -33.53
CA GLU A 541 -1.51 48.42 -32.67
C GLU A 541 -1.04 47.18 -33.44
N ALA A 542 -1.42 47.05 -34.72
CA ALA A 542 -0.97 45.94 -35.57
C ALA A 542 0.56 45.84 -35.64
N TRP A 543 1.28 46.96 -35.75
CA TRP A 543 2.75 46.98 -35.74
C TRP A 543 3.38 46.56 -34.40
N GLN A 544 2.71 46.80 -33.26
CA GLN A 544 3.17 46.33 -31.95
C GLN A 544 3.14 44.80 -31.90
N HIS A 545 2.05 44.19 -32.38
CA HIS A 545 1.95 42.73 -32.46
C HIS A 545 2.89 42.13 -33.51
N VAL A 546 3.19 42.83 -34.62
CA VAL A 546 4.25 42.43 -35.56
C VAL A 546 5.63 42.40 -34.91
N ALA A 547 5.94 43.33 -34.00
CA ALA A 547 7.20 43.29 -33.25
C ALA A 547 7.28 42.04 -32.37
N ALA A 548 6.22 41.73 -31.61
CA ALA A 548 6.14 40.50 -30.81
C ALA A 548 6.28 39.22 -31.66
N CYS A 549 5.67 39.16 -32.85
CA CYS A 549 5.86 38.04 -33.78
C CYS A 549 7.33 37.87 -34.21
N ARG A 550 8.07 38.97 -34.43
CA ARG A 550 9.50 38.93 -34.80
C ARG A 550 10.37 38.51 -33.62
N GLU A 551 10.05 38.92 -32.39
CA GLU A 551 10.71 38.44 -31.18
C GLU A 551 10.52 36.93 -31.00
N ALA A 552 9.33 36.42 -31.28
CA ALA A 552 9.00 34.99 -31.34
C ALA A 552 9.54 34.27 -32.60
N GLN A 553 10.28 34.96 -33.48
CA GLN A 553 10.87 34.42 -34.71
C GLN A 553 9.85 33.78 -35.69
N LEU A 554 8.61 34.23 -35.69
CA LEU A 554 7.62 33.81 -36.68
C LEU A 554 8.00 34.29 -38.07
N ASP A 555 7.81 33.41 -39.06
CA ASP A 555 7.83 33.80 -40.47
C ASP A 555 6.56 34.62 -40.77
N LEU A 556 6.74 35.82 -41.32
CA LEU A 556 5.69 36.80 -41.53
C LEU A 556 5.44 36.96 -43.03
N ASP A 557 4.21 36.71 -43.46
CA ASP A 557 3.82 36.88 -44.86
C ASP A 557 4.14 38.29 -45.38
N GLU A 558 5.00 38.34 -46.41
CA GLU A 558 5.37 39.58 -47.08
C GLU A 558 4.20 40.24 -47.81
N ASP A 559 3.10 39.54 -48.14
CA ASP A 559 1.88 40.22 -48.60
C ASP A 559 1.19 40.98 -47.47
N PHE A 560 0.93 40.33 -46.33
CA PHE A 560 0.47 41.00 -45.11
C PHE A 560 1.35 42.20 -44.72
N LEU A 561 2.68 42.04 -44.66
CA LEU A 561 3.58 43.14 -44.32
C LEU A 561 3.61 44.25 -45.38
N ARG A 562 3.42 43.95 -46.66
CA ARG A 562 3.30 44.98 -47.71
C ARG A 562 1.98 45.75 -47.61
N ARG A 563 0.87 45.06 -47.31
CA ARG A 563 -0.44 45.68 -47.08
C ARG A 563 -0.40 46.60 -45.86
N LEU A 564 0.15 46.14 -44.73
CA LEU A 564 0.29 46.95 -43.52
C LEU A 564 1.19 48.18 -43.76
N ARG A 565 2.33 48.02 -44.45
CA ARG A 565 3.23 49.14 -44.84
C ARG A 565 2.56 50.16 -45.78
N ALA A 566 1.59 49.74 -46.59
CA ALA A 566 0.87 50.64 -47.51
C ALA A 566 -0.13 51.53 -46.77
N GLU A 567 -0.77 51.01 -45.71
CA GLU A 567 -1.70 51.76 -44.86
C GLU A 567 -0.96 52.64 -43.83
N MET A 568 0.04 52.07 -43.14
CA MET A 568 0.91 52.83 -42.24
C MET A 568 2.37 52.32 -42.31
N PRO A 569 3.35 53.19 -42.64
CA PRO A 569 4.77 52.83 -42.59
C PRO A 569 5.16 52.26 -41.23
N GLU A 570 6.14 51.35 -41.24
CA GLU A 570 6.68 50.75 -40.02
C GLU A 570 7.20 51.85 -39.08
N PRO A 571 6.77 51.89 -37.79
CA PRO A 571 7.28 52.84 -36.82
C PRO A 571 8.81 52.73 -36.69
N GLY A 572 9.49 53.88 -36.63
CA GLY A 572 10.91 53.90 -36.33
C GLY A 572 11.22 53.43 -34.90
N PRO A 573 12.45 52.96 -34.63
CA PRO A 573 12.90 52.56 -33.30
C PRO A 573 13.02 53.73 -32.32
#